data_AF-A0A7C6LF26-F1
#
_entry.id   AF-A0A7C6LF26-F1
#
_cell.length_a   1.000
_cell.length_b   1.000
_cell.length_c   1.000
_cell.angle_alpha   90.00
_cell.angle_beta   90.00
_cell.angle_gamma   90.00
#
_symmetry.space_group_name_H-M   'P 1'
#
loop_
_entity.id
_entity.type
_entity.pdbx_description
1 polymer ?
#
loop_
_entity_poly.entity_id
_entity_poly.type
_entity_poly.pdbx_seq_one_letter_code
_entity_poly.pdbx_strand_id
1 'polypeptide(L)'
;MAGPLGGPAEVWLAVMSGGNKLRPIYSVDTQDKKVAISFDACWGAEYTRPILDILKKYDVKTTFFLVNIWINDYPELVRTIAEEGHEIGLHSATHPDFAKLSEAQMVKELQDNYDAIVEVSGFKPILFRPPFGSYNNTLIQVCERMGLHVIQWDVDSLDWKDLSAAEIHRRVVQGVKPGSIVLFHNNGKHTAAALPGIIESLQREGYEIVPISQLIYLENYYVDNNGVQRLKDEAPLAQ
;
A
#
# COMPACT_ATOMS: atom_id res chain seq x y z
N MET A 1 -4.10 -0.44 -33.44
CA MET A 1 -2.63 -0.30 -33.57
C MET A 1 -2.26 1.11 -33.10
N ALA A 2 -2.24 1.32 -31.79
CA ALA A 2 -1.79 2.58 -31.19
C ALA A 2 -0.34 2.36 -30.73
N GLY A 3 0.56 3.19 -31.23
CA GLY A 3 2.01 3.11 -30.99
C GLY A 3 2.40 3.49 -29.55
N PRO A 4 3.67 3.24 -29.18
CA PRO A 4 4.16 3.45 -27.84
C PRO A 4 4.31 4.96 -27.57
N LEU A 5 3.89 5.39 -26.38
CA LEU A 5 4.11 6.75 -25.90
C LEU A 5 5.60 6.93 -25.58
N GLY A 6 6.24 7.88 -26.26
CA GLY A 6 7.62 8.29 -26.02
C GLY A 6 7.70 9.73 -25.53
N GLY A 7 8.44 9.92 -24.42
CA GLY A 7 9.26 11.09 -24.10
C GLY A 7 8.83 11.93 -22.89
N PRO A 8 9.77 12.61 -22.17
CA PRO A 8 11.23 12.62 -22.32
C PRO A 8 11.98 11.97 -21.14
N ALA A 9 13.15 11.45 -21.49
CA ALA A 9 14.17 10.96 -20.57
C ALA A 9 14.81 12.09 -19.77
N GLU A 10 14.90 11.92 -18.45
CA GLU A 10 16.09 12.16 -17.61
C GLU A 10 15.77 11.66 -16.18
N VAL A 11 15.63 10.34 -16.03
CA VAL A 11 15.75 9.72 -14.70
C VAL A 11 17.24 9.65 -14.41
N TRP A 12 17.72 10.55 -13.56
CA TRP A 12 19.10 10.57 -13.09
C TRP A 12 19.43 9.25 -12.37
N LEU A 13 20.07 8.34 -13.09
CA LEU A 13 20.74 7.17 -12.52
C LEU A 13 21.93 7.67 -11.70
N ALA A 14 21.71 7.87 -10.41
CA ALA A 14 22.81 7.88 -9.46
C ALA A 14 23.36 6.44 -9.37
N VAL A 15 24.23 6.07 -10.30
CA VAL A 15 25.14 4.93 -10.12
C VAL A 15 26.15 5.33 -9.06
N MET A 16 25.74 5.22 -7.80
CA MET A 16 26.69 5.09 -6.70
C MET A 16 27.11 3.62 -6.68
N SER A 17 28.30 3.35 -7.19
CA SER A 17 29.02 2.10 -7.02
C SER A 17 29.23 1.84 -5.52
N GLY A 18 28.31 1.07 -4.92
CA GLY A 18 28.32 0.59 -3.55
C GLY A 18 27.01 -0.14 -3.26
N GLY A 19 27.07 -1.42 -2.91
CA GLY A 19 25.90 -2.29 -2.73
C GLY A 19 25.00 -1.90 -1.56
N ASN A 20 24.19 -0.85 -1.73
CA ASN A 20 23.18 -0.46 -0.75
C ASN A 20 21.86 -1.17 -0.99
N LYS A 21 21.28 -1.70 0.10
CA LYS A 21 19.97 -2.33 0.10
C LYS A 21 18.89 -1.25 -0.08
N LEU A 22 18.18 -1.28 -1.20
CA LEU A 22 17.02 -0.43 -1.44
C LEU A 22 15.90 -0.84 -0.48
N ARG A 23 15.07 0.13 -0.08
CA ARG A 23 13.96 -0.07 0.85
C ARG A 23 12.63 0.34 0.21
N PRO A 24 11.55 -0.44 0.41
CA PRO A 24 10.19 0.02 0.21
C PRO A 24 9.84 1.18 1.15
N ILE A 25 8.71 1.83 0.89
CA ILE A 25 8.14 2.84 1.78
C ILE A 25 7.41 2.13 2.92
N TYR A 26 7.93 2.27 4.15
CA TYR A 26 7.31 1.76 5.37
C TYR A 26 6.49 2.85 6.10
N SER A 27 6.94 4.10 6.02
CA SER A 27 6.30 5.28 6.61
C SER A 27 6.81 6.55 5.93
N VAL A 28 6.18 7.69 6.21
CA VAL A 28 6.53 8.99 5.63
C VAL A 28 7.03 9.94 6.73
N ASP A 29 8.11 10.65 6.47
CA ASP A 29 8.56 11.74 7.33
C ASP A 29 7.72 12.99 7.04
N THR A 30 6.76 13.24 7.93
CA THR A 30 5.88 14.40 7.86
C THR A 30 5.46 14.83 9.25
N GLN A 31 5.14 16.12 9.41
CA GLN A 31 4.51 16.66 10.61
C GLN A 31 2.99 16.69 10.50
N ASP A 32 2.44 16.48 9.30
CA ASP A 32 1.01 16.39 9.08
C ASP A 32 0.49 15.16 9.81
N LYS A 33 -0.56 15.34 10.64
CA LYS A 33 -1.24 14.23 11.31
C LYS A 33 -2.07 13.44 10.30
N LYS A 34 -1.40 12.75 9.38
CA LYS A 34 -1.98 11.82 8.43
C LYS A 34 -1.44 10.43 8.71
N VAL A 35 -2.31 9.43 8.59
CA VAL A 35 -1.94 8.01 8.58
C VAL A 35 -2.71 7.30 7.49
N ALA A 36 -2.16 6.19 7.00
CA ALA A 36 -2.86 5.29 6.11
C ALA A 36 -3.19 4.00 6.85
N ILE A 37 -4.45 3.63 6.83
CA ILE A 37 -4.87 2.25 7.10
C ILE A 37 -4.83 1.51 5.75
N SER A 38 -4.55 0.22 5.74
CA SER A 38 -4.55 -0.56 4.50
C SER A 38 -4.93 -2.00 4.75
N PHE A 39 -5.49 -2.67 3.74
CA PHE A 39 -5.96 -4.05 3.84
C PHE A 39 -5.36 -4.91 2.74
N ASP A 40 -4.70 -6.00 3.11
CA ASP A 40 -4.31 -7.04 2.15
C ASP A 40 -5.49 -8.02 1.99
N ALA A 41 -5.89 -8.26 0.74
CA ALA A 41 -6.98 -9.16 0.38
C ALA A 41 -6.47 -10.31 -0.47
N CYS A 42 -6.12 -11.40 0.22
CA CYS A 42 -5.60 -12.61 -0.41
C CYS A 42 -6.67 -13.71 -0.50
N TRP A 43 -7.45 -13.92 0.56
CA TRP A 43 -8.39 -15.04 0.69
C TRP A 43 -9.60 -14.65 1.54
N GLY A 44 -10.77 -15.18 1.16
CA GLY A 44 -12.03 -14.93 1.86
C GLY A 44 -12.49 -13.48 1.78
N ALA A 45 -13.75 -13.25 2.09
CA ALA A 45 -14.39 -11.94 1.97
C ALA A 45 -15.47 -11.69 3.02
N GLU A 46 -15.58 -12.59 4.00
CA GLU A 46 -16.62 -12.62 5.03
C GLU A 46 -16.71 -11.29 5.79
N TYR A 47 -15.56 -10.66 6.05
CA TYR A 47 -15.48 -9.39 6.78
C TYR A 47 -15.28 -8.17 5.88
N THR A 48 -15.13 -8.35 4.57
CA THR A 48 -14.86 -7.22 3.65
C THR A 48 -16.03 -6.25 3.59
N ARG A 49 -17.27 -6.73 3.44
CA ARG A 49 -18.44 -5.84 3.41
C ARG A 49 -18.66 -5.09 4.74
N PRO A 50 -18.59 -5.76 5.92
CA PRO A 50 -18.58 -5.05 7.19
C PRO A 50 -17.49 -3.98 7.32
N ILE A 51 -16.27 -4.25 6.83
CA ILE A 51 -15.19 -3.26 6.81
C ILE A 51 -15.58 -2.04 5.97
N LEU A 52 -16.07 -2.24 4.74
CA LEU A 52 -16.50 -1.16 3.86
C LEU A 52 -17.63 -0.31 4.48
N ASP A 53 -18.64 -0.96 5.06
CA ASP A 53 -19.75 -0.25 5.72
C ASP A 53 -19.25 0.60 6.91
N ILE A 54 -18.25 0.13 7.66
CA ILE A 54 -17.60 0.91 8.74
C ILE A 54 -16.83 2.08 8.14
N LEU A 55 -15.98 1.86 7.15
CA LEU A 55 -15.19 2.94 6.52
C LEU A 55 -16.10 4.05 5.99
N LYS A 56 -17.21 3.67 5.34
CA LYS A 56 -18.25 4.60 4.88
C LYS A 56 -18.91 5.36 6.03
N LYS A 57 -19.25 4.70 7.13
CA LYS A 57 -19.85 5.33 8.32
C LYS A 57 -18.95 6.45 8.89
N TYR A 58 -17.63 6.25 8.87
CA TYR A 58 -16.66 7.21 9.41
C TYR A 58 -16.08 8.16 8.35
N ASP A 59 -16.58 8.11 7.12
CA ASP A 59 -16.09 8.88 5.96
C ASP A 59 -14.57 8.72 5.71
N VAL A 60 -14.09 7.48 5.82
CA VAL A 60 -12.67 7.13 5.62
C VAL A 60 -12.48 6.47 4.26
N LYS A 61 -11.51 6.96 3.48
CA LYS A 61 -10.98 6.28 2.29
C LYS A 61 -9.61 5.68 2.62
N THR A 62 -9.32 4.54 2.02
CA THR A 62 -8.23 3.65 2.41
C THR A 62 -7.71 2.90 1.20
N THR A 63 -6.65 2.11 1.36
CA THR A 63 -6.03 1.32 0.30
C THR A 63 -6.26 -0.19 0.51
N PHE A 64 -6.71 -0.89 -0.52
CA PHE A 64 -6.81 -2.36 -0.56
C PHE A 64 -5.79 -2.94 -1.55
N PHE A 65 -4.95 -3.87 -1.10
CA PHE A 65 -4.00 -4.60 -1.95
C PHE A 65 -4.60 -5.96 -2.34
N LEU A 66 -4.80 -6.19 -3.64
CA LEU A 66 -5.61 -7.32 -4.12
C LEU A 66 -4.78 -8.34 -4.91
N VAL A 67 -4.92 -9.63 -4.56
CA VAL A 67 -4.37 -10.77 -5.33
C VAL A 67 -5.36 -11.19 -6.42
N ASN A 68 -4.91 -11.68 -7.57
CA ASN A 68 -5.82 -12.10 -8.65
C ASN A 68 -6.83 -13.17 -8.24
N ILE A 69 -6.45 -14.12 -7.39
CA ILE A 69 -7.42 -15.12 -6.91
C ILE A 69 -8.62 -14.45 -6.22
N TRP A 70 -8.36 -13.43 -5.39
CA TRP A 70 -9.40 -12.68 -4.71
C TRP A 70 -10.23 -11.84 -5.70
N ILE A 71 -9.58 -11.21 -6.68
CA ILE A 71 -10.25 -10.45 -7.73
C ILE A 71 -11.22 -11.33 -8.54
N ASN A 72 -10.79 -12.54 -8.88
CA ASN A 72 -11.57 -13.49 -9.67
C ASN A 72 -12.76 -14.05 -8.88
N ASP A 73 -12.56 -14.34 -7.58
CA ASP A 73 -13.61 -14.87 -6.72
C ASP A 73 -14.64 -13.81 -6.32
N TYR A 74 -14.23 -12.54 -6.20
CA TYR A 74 -15.05 -11.45 -5.67
C TYR A 74 -15.07 -10.18 -6.54
N PRO A 75 -15.32 -10.25 -7.86
CA PRO A 75 -15.22 -9.10 -8.76
C PRO A 75 -16.19 -7.97 -8.41
N GLU A 76 -17.37 -8.29 -7.85
CA GLU A 76 -18.33 -7.27 -7.37
C GLU A 76 -17.80 -6.48 -6.17
N LEU A 77 -17.03 -7.12 -5.28
CA LEU A 77 -16.42 -6.41 -4.16
C LEU A 77 -15.27 -5.52 -4.64
N VAL A 78 -14.50 -5.96 -5.64
CA VAL A 78 -13.47 -5.12 -6.28
C VAL A 78 -14.12 -3.86 -6.87
N ARG A 79 -15.24 -3.99 -7.61
CA ARG A 79 -16.02 -2.85 -8.12
C ARG A 79 -16.50 -1.96 -6.99
N THR A 80 -17.08 -2.54 -5.94
CA THR A 80 -17.58 -1.78 -4.78
C THR A 80 -16.45 -0.99 -4.11
N ILE A 81 -15.27 -1.59 -3.92
CA ILE A 81 -14.09 -0.90 -3.35
C ILE A 81 -13.76 0.35 -4.18
N ALA A 82 -13.70 0.22 -5.51
CA ALA A 82 -13.40 1.34 -6.40
C ALA A 82 -14.53 2.39 -6.44
N GLU A 83 -15.79 1.97 -6.55
CA GLU A 83 -16.97 2.85 -6.60
C GLU A 83 -17.18 3.63 -5.31
N GLU A 84 -16.85 3.04 -4.16
CA GLU A 84 -16.86 3.73 -2.87
C GLU A 84 -15.63 4.64 -2.68
N GLY A 85 -14.75 4.76 -3.68
CA GLY A 85 -13.63 5.70 -3.69
C GLY A 85 -12.42 5.27 -2.88
N HIS A 86 -12.31 3.97 -2.55
CA HIS A 86 -11.09 3.42 -1.98
C HIS A 86 -10.03 3.22 -3.05
N GLU A 87 -8.76 3.33 -2.66
CA GLU A 87 -7.64 3.06 -3.53
C GLU A 87 -7.40 1.55 -3.65
N ILE A 88 -6.99 1.11 -4.84
CA ILE A 88 -6.59 -0.29 -5.09
C ILE A 88 -5.10 -0.34 -5.43
N GLY A 89 -4.37 -1.20 -4.72
CA GLY A 89 -2.98 -1.54 -4.96
C GLY A 89 -2.79 -2.98 -5.45
N LEU A 90 -1.65 -3.23 -6.08
CA LEU A 90 -1.25 -4.56 -6.55
C LEU A 90 -0.78 -5.43 -5.38
N HIS A 91 -1.20 -6.69 -5.34
CA HIS A 91 -0.69 -7.70 -4.40
C HIS A 91 -0.24 -9.00 -5.08
N SER A 92 0.12 -8.91 -6.37
CA SER A 92 0.56 -9.98 -7.28
C SER A 92 -0.55 -10.89 -7.81
N ALA A 93 -0.23 -11.61 -8.90
CA ALA A 93 -1.19 -12.50 -9.54
C ALA A 93 -1.33 -13.82 -8.77
N THR A 94 -0.21 -14.42 -8.36
CA THR A 94 -0.19 -15.77 -7.79
C THR A 94 0.31 -15.84 -6.34
N HIS A 95 0.56 -14.68 -5.71
CA HIS A 95 1.08 -14.56 -4.34
C HIS A 95 2.46 -15.26 -4.10
N PRO A 96 3.45 -15.16 -5.02
CA PRO A 96 4.75 -15.78 -4.85
C PRO A 96 5.68 -14.99 -3.93
N ASP A 97 6.79 -15.60 -3.52
CA ASP A 97 7.90 -14.91 -2.86
C ASP A 97 8.75 -14.16 -3.92
N PHE A 98 8.53 -12.85 -4.05
CA PHE A 98 9.19 -12.03 -5.08
C PHE A 98 10.72 -12.00 -4.96
N ALA A 99 11.29 -12.18 -3.76
CA ALA A 99 12.74 -12.18 -3.61
C ALA A 99 13.42 -13.36 -4.32
N LYS A 100 12.66 -14.40 -4.70
CA LYS A 100 13.12 -15.61 -5.40
C LYS A 100 12.84 -15.60 -6.91
N LEU A 101 12.12 -14.59 -7.41
CA LEU A 101 11.76 -14.51 -8.81
C LEU A 101 12.87 -13.89 -9.66
N SER A 102 12.92 -14.29 -10.93
CA SER A 102 13.62 -13.52 -11.95
C SER A 102 12.86 -12.23 -12.26
N GLU A 103 13.56 -11.23 -12.80
CA GLU A 103 12.95 -9.96 -13.22
C GLU A 103 11.77 -10.17 -14.18
N ALA A 104 11.90 -11.07 -15.16
CA ALA A 104 10.82 -11.36 -16.11
C ALA A 104 9.58 -11.95 -15.43
N GLN A 105 9.78 -12.79 -14.40
CA GLN A 105 8.67 -13.32 -13.59
C GLN A 105 8.03 -12.22 -12.73
N MET A 106 8.81 -11.31 -12.14
CA MET A 106 8.29 -10.16 -11.40
C MET A 106 7.41 -9.28 -12.28
N VAL A 107 7.90 -8.90 -13.47
CA VAL A 107 7.15 -8.08 -14.43
C VAL A 107 5.84 -8.77 -14.81
N LYS A 108 5.88 -10.08 -15.07
CA LYS A 108 4.67 -10.85 -15.41
C LYS A 108 3.65 -10.84 -14.27
N GLU A 109 4.08 -11.12 -13.04
CA GLU A 109 3.19 -11.12 -11.87
C GLU A 109 2.54 -9.75 -11.62
N LEU A 110 3.30 -8.67 -11.83
CA LEU A 110 2.80 -7.31 -11.66
C LEU A 110 1.83 -6.92 -12.79
N GLN A 111 2.18 -7.22 -14.04
CA GLN A 111 1.35 -6.88 -15.20
C GLN A 111 0.03 -7.65 -15.19
N ASP A 112 0.06 -8.96 -14.96
CA ASP A 112 -1.16 -9.78 -14.89
C ASP A 112 -2.10 -9.30 -13.77
N ASN A 113 -1.55 -8.79 -12.66
CA ASN A 113 -2.34 -8.26 -11.56
C ASN A 113 -2.90 -6.86 -11.85
N TYR A 114 -2.10 -6.01 -12.49
CA TYR A 114 -2.54 -4.72 -12.98
C TYR A 114 -3.72 -4.86 -13.96
N ASP A 115 -3.58 -5.74 -14.94
CA ASP A 115 -4.60 -5.96 -15.98
C ASP A 115 -5.91 -6.46 -15.38
N ALA A 116 -5.86 -7.40 -14.43
CA ALA A 116 -7.05 -7.91 -13.74
C ALA A 116 -7.80 -6.81 -12.96
N ILE A 117 -7.07 -5.92 -12.28
CA ILE A 117 -7.68 -4.80 -11.55
C ILE A 117 -8.32 -3.79 -12.52
N VAL A 118 -7.61 -3.42 -13.58
CA VAL A 118 -8.10 -2.48 -14.59
C VAL A 118 -9.33 -3.05 -15.29
N GLU A 119 -9.33 -4.33 -15.64
CA GLU A 119 -10.46 -4.99 -16.32
C GLU A 119 -11.72 -4.98 -15.45
N VAL A 120 -11.60 -5.29 -14.15
CA VAL A 120 -12.75 -5.43 -13.26
C VAL A 120 -13.30 -4.08 -12.77
N SER A 121 -12.43 -3.10 -12.53
CA SER A 121 -12.79 -1.85 -11.84
C SER A 121 -12.52 -0.56 -12.63
N GLY A 122 -11.71 -0.63 -13.69
CA GLY A 122 -11.19 0.56 -14.38
C GLY A 122 -10.15 1.36 -13.58
N PHE A 123 -9.86 0.99 -12.32
CA PHE A 123 -8.84 1.63 -11.51
C PHE A 123 -7.45 1.32 -12.07
N LYS A 124 -6.54 2.29 -12.00
CA LYS A 124 -5.14 2.15 -12.47
C LYS A 124 -4.19 2.23 -11.28
N PRO A 125 -3.81 1.09 -10.68
CA PRO A 125 -2.96 1.07 -9.50
C PRO A 125 -1.57 1.67 -9.76
N ILE A 126 -1.06 2.41 -8.79
CA ILE A 126 0.33 2.91 -8.76
C ILE A 126 1.13 2.33 -7.58
N LEU A 127 0.51 1.50 -6.75
CA LEU A 127 1.09 0.94 -5.54
C LEU A 127 1.21 -0.57 -5.68
N PHE A 128 2.28 -1.14 -5.14
CA PHE A 128 2.45 -2.57 -5.01
C PHE A 128 2.94 -2.92 -3.60
N ARG A 129 2.30 -3.90 -2.97
CA ARG A 129 2.81 -4.52 -1.73
C ARG A 129 3.22 -5.95 -2.04
N PRO A 130 4.49 -6.34 -1.80
CA PRO A 130 4.91 -7.69 -2.07
C PRO A 130 4.32 -8.70 -1.07
N PRO A 131 3.86 -9.87 -1.53
CA PRO A 131 3.50 -10.98 -0.66
C PRO A 131 4.55 -11.26 0.42
N PHE A 132 4.08 -11.57 1.63
CA PHE A 132 4.92 -11.85 2.82
C PHE A 132 5.85 -10.70 3.24
N GLY A 133 5.71 -9.51 2.65
CA GLY A 133 6.68 -8.43 2.77
C GLY A 133 8.06 -8.79 2.20
N SER A 134 8.16 -9.78 1.30
CA SER A 134 9.44 -10.28 0.78
C SER A 134 9.89 -9.51 -0.47
N TYR A 135 11.10 -8.94 -0.43
CA TYR A 135 11.65 -8.13 -1.54
C TYR A 135 13.17 -8.22 -1.63
N ASN A 136 13.69 -7.79 -2.79
CA ASN A 136 15.10 -7.51 -3.03
C ASN A 136 15.24 -6.21 -3.84
N ASN A 137 16.47 -5.77 -4.12
CA ASN A 137 16.69 -4.55 -4.90
C ASN A 137 16.11 -4.65 -6.32
N THR A 138 16.18 -5.83 -6.94
CA THR A 138 15.63 -6.08 -8.28
C THR A 138 14.14 -5.78 -8.32
N LEU A 139 13.38 -6.23 -7.32
CA LEU A 139 11.95 -5.94 -7.23
C LEU A 139 11.65 -4.44 -7.21
N ILE A 140 12.35 -3.70 -6.36
CA ILE A 140 12.15 -2.25 -6.21
C ILE A 140 12.43 -1.54 -7.54
N GLN A 141 13.53 -1.92 -8.21
CA GLN A 141 13.89 -1.35 -9.51
C GLN A 141 12.91 -1.73 -10.62
N VAL A 142 12.36 -2.94 -10.60
CA VAL A 142 11.31 -3.37 -11.55
C VAL A 142 10.05 -2.53 -11.35
N CYS A 143 9.58 -2.40 -10.11
CA CYS A 143 8.42 -1.57 -9.79
C CYS A 143 8.63 -0.11 -10.21
N GLU A 144 9.79 0.48 -9.92
CA GLU A 144 10.12 1.85 -10.35
C GLU A 144 10.04 2.01 -11.88
N ARG A 145 10.59 1.08 -12.67
CA ARG A 145 10.49 1.10 -14.14
C ARG A 145 9.05 0.94 -14.64
N MET A 146 8.20 0.27 -13.89
CA MET A 146 6.78 0.10 -14.18
C MET A 146 5.91 1.26 -13.65
N GLY A 147 6.50 2.28 -13.01
CA GLY A 147 5.78 3.40 -12.42
C GLY A 147 5.01 3.02 -11.14
N LEU A 148 5.47 1.99 -10.43
CA LEU A 148 4.89 1.50 -9.19
C LEU A 148 5.73 1.88 -7.97
N HIS A 149 5.08 2.30 -6.90
CA HIS A 149 5.70 2.50 -5.60
C HIS A 149 5.56 1.23 -4.74
N VAL A 150 6.68 0.74 -4.19
CA VAL A 150 6.68 -0.45 -3.32
C VAL A 150 6.36 -0.05 -1.89
N ILE A 151 5.27 -0.58 -1.35
CA ILE A 151 4.72 -0.23 -0.04
C ILE A 151 4.85 -1.39 0.95
N GLN A 152 5.21 -1.06 2.18
CA GLN A 152 5.19 -1.94 3.35
C GLN A 152 4.33 -1.30 4.46
N TRP A 153 4.66 -1.51 5.72
CA TRP A 153 3.97 -0.94 6.88
C TRP A 153 4.95 -0.80 8.06
N ASP A 154 4.86 0.28 8.82
CA ASP A 154 5.57 0.43 10.09
C ASP A 154 4.73 -0.05 11.29
N VAL A 155 3.41 -0.12 11.13
CA VAL A 155 2.48 -0.60 12.16
C VAL A 155 1.73 -1.84 11.66
N ASP A 156 1.99 -2.99 12.29
CA ASP A 156 1.30 -4.25 12.00
C ASP A 156 0.17 -4.47 13.02
N SER A 157 -1.07 -4.61 12.59
CA SER A 157 -2.21 -4.91 13.47
C SER A 157 -2.14 -6.31 14.09
N LEU A 158 -1.44 -7.26 13.45
CA LEU A 158 -1.43 -8.68 13.77
C LEU A 158 -2.83 -9.31 13.84
N ASP A 159 -3.79 -8.77 13.10
CA ASP A 159 -5.18 -9.23 13.07
C ASP A 159 -5.36 -10.68 12.58
N TRP A 160 -4.37 -11.22 11.88
CA TRP A 160 -4.27 -12.63 11.49
C TRP A 160 -3.93 -13.60 12.63
N LYS A 161 -3.52 -13.11 13.82
CA LYS A 161 -3.11 -13.94 14.98
C LYS A 161 -4.25 -14.26 15.97
N ASP A 162 -5.51 -14.15 15.57
CA ASP A 162 -6.70 -14.34 16.44
C ASP A 162 -6.67 -13.44 17.70
N LEU A 163 -6.08 -12.24 17.58
CA LEU A 163 -6.09 -11.23 18.64
C LEU A 163 -7.51 -10.69 18.85
N SER A 164 -7.85 -10.34 20.09
CA SER A 164 -9.11 -9.65 20.36
C SER A 164 -9.13 -8.26 19.72
N ALA A 165 -10.33 -7.75 19.44
CA ALA A 165 -10.50 -6.40 18.88
C ALA A 165 -9.83 -5.31 19.75
N ALA A 166 -9.84 -5.47 21.08
CA ALA A 166 -9.18 -4.54 22.00
C ALA A 166 -7.65 -4.60 21.92
N GLU A 167 -7.06 -5.78 21.68
CA GLU A 167 -5.62 -5.93 21.50
C GLU A 167 -5.16 -5.33 20.17
N ILE A 168 -5.92 -5.56 19.10
CA ILE A 168 -5.71 -4.94 17.78
C ILE A 168 -5.78 -3.42 17.92
N HIS A 169 -6.84 -2.90 18.56
CA HIS A 169 -7.02 -1.47 18.82
C HIS A 169 -5.82 -0.86 19.53
N ARG A 170 -5.44 -1.42 20.70
CA ARG A 170 -4.33 -0.92 21.51
C ARG A 170 -3.03 -0.91 20.72
N ARG A 171 -2.75 -1.98 19.97
CA ARG A 171 -1.52 -2.12 19.19
C ARG A 171 -1.41 -1.05 18.10
N VAL A 172 -2.50 -0.78 17.40
CA VAL A 172 -2.53 0.22 16.33
C VAL A 172 -2.42 1.63 16.90
N VAL A 173 -3.28 1.99 17.86
CA VAL A 173 -3.31 3.35 18.43
C VAL A 173 -1.99 3.70 19.13
N GLN A 174 -1.33 2.75 19.80
CA GLN A 174 -0.02 3.00 20.43
C GLN A 174 1.15 3.00 19.44
N GLY A 175 0.98 2.41 18.25
CA GLY A 175 2.03 2.25 17.26
C GLY A 175 2.10 3.40 16.25
N VAL A 176 0.98 4.07 16.00
CA VAL A 176 0.90 5.13 14.99
C VAL A 176 1.63 6.41 15.40
N LYS A 177 2.17 7.07 14.39
CA LYS A 177 2.72 8.43 14.42
C LYS A 177 2.36 9.12 13.10
N PRO A 178 2.56 10.44 12.95
CA PRO A 178 2.45 11.11 11.66
C PRO A 178 3.22 10.34 10.57
N GLY A 179 2.57 10.05 9.45
CA GLY A 179 3.17 9.33 8.33
C GLY A 179 3.14 7.79 8.43
N SER A 180 2.53 7.20 9.46
CA SER A 180 2.44 5.74 9.58
C SER A 180 1.54 5.10 8.51
N ILE A 181 1.94 3.90 8.09
CA ILE A 181 1.17 2.99 7.24
C ILE A 181 0.85 1.75 8.07
N VAL A 182 -0.44 1.47 8.26
CA VAL A 182 -0.94 0.38 9.08
C VAL A 182 -1.41 -0.78 8.21
N LEU A 183 -0.95 -2.00 8.51
CA LEU A 183 -1.40 -3.23 7.85
C LEU A 183 -2.55 -3.89 8.63
N PHE A 184 -3.60 -4.23 7.89
CA PHE A 184 -4.66 -5.18 8.25
C PHE A 184 -4.89 -6.17 7.11
N HIS A 185 -5.71 -7.17 7.36
CA HIS A 185 -6.21 -8.11 6.37
C HIS A 185 -7.73 -7.95 6.22
N ASN A 186 -8.23 -8.06 4.99
CA ASN A 186 -9.66 -7.93 4.69
C ASN A 186 -10.54 -8.98 5.39
N ASN A 187 -9.92 -10.09 5.81
CA ASN A 187 -10.59 -11.23 6.43
C ASN A 187 -10.07 -11.56 7.83
N GLY A 188 -9.44 -10.61 8.51
CA GLY A 188 -9.10 -10.75 9.93
C GLY A 188 -10.35 -10.82 10.79
N LYS A 189 -10.52 -11.93 11.53
CA LYS A 189 -11.73 -12.28 12.31
C LYS A 189 -12.24 -11.16 13.22
N HIS A 190 -11.32 -10.41 13.81
CA HIS A 190 -11.62 -9.34 14.76
C HIS A 190 -11.35 -7.93 14.21
N THR A 191 -10.94 -7.81 12.94
CA THR A 191 -10.61 -6.53 12.28
C THR A 191 -11.82 -5.61 12.22
N ALA A 192 -12.94 -6.09 11.68
CA ALA A 192 -14.17 -5.29 11.59
C ALA A 192 -14.65 -4.79 12.96
N ALA A 193 -14.48 -5.60 14.02
CA ALA A 193 -14.85 -5.19 15.37
C ALA A 193 -13.89 -4.15 15.98
N ALA A 194 -12.61 -4.16 15.60
CA ALA A 194 -11.60 -3.23 16.10
C ALA A 194 -11.66 -1.85 15.42
N LEU A 195 -12.00 -1.82 14.13
CA LEU A 195 -11.92 -0.62 13.29
C LEU A 195 -12.65 0.62 13.84
N PRO A 196 -13.90 0.54 14.33
CA PRO A 196 -14.61 1.71 14.84
C PRO A 196 -13.83 2.44 15.94
N GLY A 197 -13.35 1.70 16.94
CA GLY A 197 -12.58 2.28 18.04
C GLY A 197 -11.24 2.84 17.60
N ILE A 198 -10.61 2.25 16.57
CA ILE A 198 -9.33 2.72 16.02
C ILE A 198 -9.56 4.06 15.31
N ILE A 199 -10.51 4.10 14.39
CA ILE A 199 -10.84 5.31 13.62
C ILE A 199 -11.21 6.46 14.56
N GLU A 200 -12.09 6.19 15.55
CA GLU A 200 -12.49 7.19 16.54
C GLU A 200 -11.32 7.71 17.40
N SER A 201 -10.34 6.85 17.72
CA SER A 201 -9.17 7.26 18.50
C SER A 201 -8.25 8.14 17.66
N LEU A 202 -7.94 7.71 16.43
CA LEU A 202 -7.09 8.44 15.51
C LEU A 202 -7.68 9.83 15.18
N GLN A 203 -8.96 9.89 14.79
CA GLN A 203 -9.64 11.15 14.48
C GLN A 203 -9.70 12.09 15.70
N ARG A 204 -9.93 11.56 16.91
CA ARG A 204 -9.93 12.34 18.15
C ARG A 204 -8.55 12.92 18.49
N GLU A 205 -7.49 12.19 18.16
CA GLU A 205 -6.11 12.67 18.28
C GLU A 205 -5.70 13.64 17.16
N GLY A 206 -6.62 13.92 16.23
CA GLY A 206 -6.44 14.86 15.13
C GLY A 206 -5.78 14.25 13.90
N TYR A 207 -5.74 12.92 13.78
CA TYR A 207 -5.29 12.27 12.56
C TYR A 207 -6.37 12.24 11.49
N GLU A 208 -5.98 12.58 10.27
CA GLU A 208 -6.71 12.25 9.06
C GLU A 208 -6.27 10.87 8.56
N ILE A 209 -7.23 10.02 8.22
CA ILE A 209 -6.95 8.69 7.65
C ILE A 209 -7.16 8.80 6.14
N VAL A 210 -6.09 8.58 5.39
CA VAL A 210 -6.05 8.79 3.93
C VAL A 210 -5.56 7.54 3.20
N PRO A 211 -5.92 7.36 1.91
CA PRO A 211 -5.26 6.39 1.04
C PRO A 211 -3.74 6.61 0.99
N ILE A 212 -2.98 5.55 0.76
CA ILE A 212 -1.51 5.59 0.79
C ILE A 212 -0.96 6.59 -0.24
N SER A 213 -1.52 6.70 -1.45
CA SER A 213 -1.07 7.71 -2.43
C SER A 213 -1.24 9.15 -1.99
N GLN A 214 -2.13 9.42 -1.04
CA GLN A 214 -2.33 10.76 -0.45
C GLN A 214 -1.44 10.98 0.78
N LEU A 215 -0.79 9.93 1.29
CA LEU A 215 0.18 10.00 2.38
C LEU A 215 1.61 10.13 1.85
N ILE A 216 1.97 9.35 0.83
CA ILE A 216 3.34 9.28 0.29
C ILE A 216 3.63 10.47 -0.63
N TYR A 217 4.91 10.81 -0.73
CA TYR A 217 5.40 11.70 -1.78
C TYR A 217 5.52 10.93 -3.09
N LEU A 218 4.96 11.45 -4.18
CA LEU A 218 5.06 10.81 -5.51
C LEU A 218 6.31 11.26 -6.26
N GLU A 219 6.83 12.44 -5.93
CA GLU A 219 7.97 13.07 -6.57
C GLU A 219 8.92 13.66 -5.53
N ASN A 220 10.14 14.01 -5.98
CA ASN A 220 11.16 14.68 -5.17
C ASN A 220 11.44 14.06 -3.80
N TYR A 221 11.45 12.72 -3.71
CA TYR A 221 11.69 12.01 -2.46
C TYR A 221 12.87 11.03 -2.56
N TYR A 222 13.34 10.57 -1.41
CA TYR A 222 14.14 9.36 -1.26
C TYR A 222 13.60 8.51 -0.10
N VAL A 223 13.98 7.23 -0.06
CA VAL A 223 13.66 6.33 1.06
C VAL A 223 14.95 6.03 1.80
N ASP A 224 14.98 6.29 3.10
CA ASP A 224 16.16 6.06 3.92
C ASP A 224 16.35 4.56 4.26
N ASN A 225 17.47 4.25 4.94
CA ASN A 225 17.81 2.87 5.28
C ASN A 225 16.81 2.17 6.22
N ASN A 226 15.95 2.94 6.89
CA ASN A 226 14.87 2.46 7.77
C ASN A 226 13.54 2.33 7.02
N GLY A 227 13.49 2.66 5.73
CA GLY A 227 12.26 2.62 4.96
C GLY A 227 11.38 3.86 5.16
N VAL A 228 11.89 4.93 5.76
CA VAL A 228 11.14 6.18 5.91
C VAL A 228 11.31 7.00 4.63
N GLN A 229 10.20 7.38 4.02
CA GLN A 229 10.18 8.25 2.86
C GLN A 229 10.35 9.71 3.30
N ARG A 230 11.28 10.44 2.67
CA ARG A 230 11.63 11.83 2.98
C ARG A 230 11.66 12.65 1.72
N LEU A 231 11.24 13.91 1.79
CA LEU A 231 11.50 14.85 0.71
C LEU A 231 13.02 15.05 0.57
N LYS A 232 13.49 15.15 -0.66
CA LYS A 232 14.82 15.69 -0.92
C LYS A 232 14.70 17.18 -0.63
N ASP A 233 15.40 17.67 0.38
CA ASP A 233 15.48 19.10 0.64
C ASP A 233 15.79 19.81 -0.68
N GLU A 234 14.94 20.77 -1.08
CA GLU A 234 15.44 21.82 -1.97
C GLU A 234 16.55 22.49 -1.17
N ALA A 235 17.80 22.36 -1.62
CA ALA A 235 18.88 23.18 -1.07
C ALA A 235 18.36 24.62 -1.02
N PRO A 236 18.39 25.31 0.14
CA PRO A 236 17.89 26.67 0.19
C PRO A 236 18.61 27.47 -0.89
N LEU A 237 17.85 28.10 -1.79
CA LEU A 237 18.37 29.10 -2.71
C LEU A 237 19.29 30.00 -1.90
N ALA A 238 20.59 29.93 -2.18
CA ALA A 238 21.58 30.78 -1.56
C ALA A 238 21.12 32.23 -1.77
N GLN A 239 20.87 32.94 -0.66
CA GLN A 239 20.55 34.37 -0.65
C GLN A 239 21.72 35.19 -1.18
#